data_AF-A0A973B1N1-F1
#
_entry.id   AF-A0A973B1N1-F1
#
_cell.length_a   1.000
_cell.length_b   1.000
_cell.length_c   1.000
_cell.angle_alpha   90.00
_cell.angle_beta   90.00
_cell.angle_gamma   90.00
#
_symmetry.space_group_name_H-M   'P 1'
#
loop_
_entity.id
_entity.type
_entity.pdbx_description
1 polymer ?
#
loop_
_entity_poly.entity_id
_entity_poly.type
_entity_poly.pdbx_seq_one_letter_code
_entity_poly.pdbx_strand_id
1 'polypeptide(L)' 'DRASLEALAARHGVQPVASVSRKGCDTLVAADPSSASGKAQKARGLGIPIISIDEFLAMVWQVG' A
#
# COMPACT_ATOMS: atom_id res chain seq x y z
N ASP A 1 -12.57 4.37 -3.67
CA ASP A 1 -13.06 3.27 -2.82
C ASP A 1 -11.95 2.22 -2.65
N ARG A 2 -11.90 1.51 -1.52
CA ARG A 2 -10.85 0.51 -1.24
C ARG A 2 -10.87 -0.64 -2.24
N ALA A 3 -12.05 -1.17 -2.57
CA ALA A 3 -12.17 -2.32 -3.46
C ALA A 3 -11.65 -2.00 -4.88
N SER A 4 -11.86 -0.77 -5.34
CA SER A 4 -11.34 -0.30 -6.62
C SER A 4 -9.80 -0.26 -6.65
N LEU A 5 -9.16 0.15 -5.56
CA LEU A 5 -7.69 0.17 -5.45
C LEU A 5 -7.11 -1.24 -5.41
N GLU A 6 -7.75 -2.16 -4.69
CA GLU A 6 -7.33 -3.57 -4.65
C GLU A 6 -7.47 -4.24 -6.02
N ALA A 7 -8.56 -3.97 -6.74
CA ALA A 7 -8.75 -4.45 -8.11
C ALA A 7 -7.72 -3.86 -9.07
N LEU A 8 -7.40 -2.56 -8.94
CA LEU A 8 -6.35 -1.91 -9.73
C LEU A 8 -4.98 -2.54 -9.45
N ALA A 9 -4.62 -2.71 -8.18
CA ALA A 9 -3.39 -3.39 -7.77
C ALA A 9 -3.28 -4.78 -8.42
N ALA A 10 -4.32 -5.60 -8.30
CA ALA A 10 -4.35 -6.94 -8.86
C ALA A 10 -4.19 -6.95 -10.39
N ARG A 11 -4.80 -5.99 -11.09
CA ARG A 11 -4.67 -5.84 -12.56
C ARG A 11 -3.24 -5.50 -13.00
N HIS A 12 -2.49 -4.81 -12.15
CA HIS A 12 -1.09 -4.45 -12.39
C HIS A 12 -0.09 -5.45 -11.76
N GLY A 13 -0.55 -6.64 -11.34
CA GLY A 13 0.30 -7.69 -10.79
C GLY A 13 0.72 -7.47 -9.32
N VAL A 14 0.15 -6.46 -8.65
CA VAL A 14 0.38 -6.19 -7.23
C VAL A 14 -0.67 -6.93 -6.41
N GLN A 15 -0.23 -7.70 -5.41
CA GLN A 15 -1.16 -8.46 -4.56
C GLN A 15 -1.64 -7.62 -3.37
N PRO A 16 -2.93 -7.24 -3.30
CA PRO A 16 -3.47 -6.56 -2.13
C PRO A 16 -3.49 -7.51 -0.93
N VAL A 17 -2.99 -7.03 0.21
CA VAL A 17 -2.97 -7.79 1.46
C VAL A 17 -3.69 -7.03 2.57
N ALA A 18 -4.45 -7.75 3.39
CA ALA A 18 -5.25 -7.14 4.45
C ALA A 18 -4.44 -6.72 5.69
N SER A 19 -3.22 -7.25 5.84
CA SER A 19 -2.40 -7.09 7.04
C SER A 19 -0.95 -6.77 6.72
N VAL A 20 -0.40 -5.79 7.44
CA VAL A 20 1.03 -5.48 7.44
C VAL A 20 1.78 -6.61 8.14
N SER A 21 2.66 -7.31 7.44
CA SER A 21 3.43 -8.45 7.94
C SER A 21 4.82 -8.48 7.32
N ARG A 22 5.81 -9.00 8.06
CA ARG A 22 7.24 -8.93 7.68
C ARG A 22 7.59 -9.66 6.37
N LYS A 23 6.83 -10.69 6.00
CA LYS A 23 7.08 -11.52 4.80
C LYS A 23 6.00 -11.41 3.73
N GLY A 24 4.95 -10.65 3.98
CA GLY A 24 3.76 -10.61 3.12
C GLY A 24 3.23 -9.22 2.88
N CYS A 25 4.00 -8.17 3.18
CA CYS A 25 3.65 -6.79 2.90
C CYS A 25 4.92 -6.02 2.55
N ASP A 26 5.08 -5.71 1.28
CA ASP A 26 6.24 -4.98 0.76
C ASP A 26 6.05 -3.46 0.83
N THR A 27 4.80 -3.00 0.79
CA THR A 27 4.46 -1.57 0.86
C THR A 27 3.05 -1.40 1.44
N LEU A 28 2.87 -0.36 2.27
CA LEU A 28 1.56 0.02 2.81
C LEU A 28 1.03 1.26 2.07
N VAL A 29 -0.10 1.12 1.38
CA VAL A 29 -0.82 2.26 0.81
C VAL A 29 -1.77 2.83 1.87
N ALA A 30 -1.65 4.12 2.16
CA ALA A 30 -2.49 4.82 3.13
C ALA A 30 -3.05 6.12 2.54
N ALA A 31 -4.26 6.51 2.94
CA ALA A 31 -4.81 7.82 2.59
C ALA A 31 -3.99 8.97 3.19
N ASP A 32 -3.45 8.76 4.40
CA ASP A 32 -2.49 9.63 5.07
C ASP A 32 -1.25 8.82 5.49
N PRO A 33 -0.11 9.00 4.81
CA PRO A 33 1.15 8.33 5.14
C PRO A 33 1.70 8.69 6.52
N SER A 34 1.35 9.87 7.04
CA SER A 34 1.74 10.35 8.37
C SER A 34 0.86 9.80 9.48
N SER A 35 -0.22 9.09 9.13
CA SER A 35 -1.17 8.55 10.10
C SER A 35 -0.47 7.71 11.20
N ALA A 36 -0.96 7.85 12.42
CA ALA A 36 -0.49 7.10 13.59
C ALA A 36 -1.25 5.78 13.80
N SER A 37 -2.00 5.29 12.80
CA SER A 37 -2.72 4.02 12.91
C SER A 37 -1.80 2.85 13.28
N GLY A 38 -2.33 1.82 13.94
CA GLY A 38 -1.54 0.64 14.32
C GLY A 38 -0.90 -0.07 13.11
N LYS A 39 -1.49 0.04 11.92
CA LYS A 39 -0.90 -0.46 10.66
C LYS A 39 0.30 0.37 10.22
N ALA A 40 0.21 1.70 10.29
CA ALA A 40 1.31 2.59 9.97
C ALA A 40 2.47 2.45 10.96
N GLN A 41 2.18 2.38 12.26
CA GLN A 41 3.22 2.09 13.28
C GLN A 41 3.89 0.73 13.02
N LYS A 42 3.11 -0.31 12.71
CA LYS A 42 3.64 -1.64 12.39
C LYS A 42 4.50 -1.62 11.13
N ALA A 43 4.09 -0.92 10.07
CA ALA A 43 4.86 -0.79 8.84
C ALA A 43 6.21 -0.11 9.11
N ARG A 44 6.21 1.04 9.81
CA ARG A 44 7.43 1.73 10.24
C ARG A 44 8.35 0.83 11.06
N GLY A 45 7.79 0.12 12.05
CA GLY A 45 8.55 -0.80 12.90
C GLY A 45 9.11 -2.03 12.16
N LEU A 46 8.55 -2.37 11.00
CA LEU A 46 9.05 -3.44 10.13
C LEU A 46 9.94 -2.94 8.99
N GLY A 47 10.15 -1.62 8.88
CA GLY A 47 10.88 -1.00 7.76
C GLY A 47 10.12 -1.04 6.43
N ILE A 48 8.80 -1.26 6.48
CA ILE A 48 7.94 -1.29 5.29
C ILE A 48 7.60 0.15 4.90
N PRO A 49 7.85 0.57 3.65
CA PRO A 49 7.51 1.91 3.18
C PRO A 49 5.99 2.14 3.21
N ILE A 50 5.60 3.36 3.58
CA ILE A 50 4.22 3.82 3.58
C ILE A 50 4.09 4.88 2.49
N ILE A 51 3.24 4.63 1.50
CA ILE A 51 3.00 5.55 0.38
C ILE A 51 1.55 6.03 0.39
N SER A 52 1.32 7.18 -0.22
CA SER A 52 -0.01 7.72 -0.45
C SER A 52 -0.76 6.99 -1.56
N ILE A 53 -2.07 7.19 -1.64
CA ILE A 53 -2.88 6.69 -2.76
C ILE A 53 -2.41 7.30 -4.08
N ASP A 54 -2.10 8.59 -4.11
CA ASP A 54 -1.58 9.27 -5.31
C ASP A 54 -0.26 8.67 -5.79
N GLU A 55 0.69 8.41 -4.89
CA GLU A 55 1.94 7.73 -5.26
C GLU A 55 1.69 6.33 -5.81
N PHE A 56 0.79 5.56 -5.18
CA PHE A 56 0.39 4.25 -5.68
C PHE A 56 -0.21 4.35 -7.09
N LEU A 57 -1.09 5.32 -7.33
CA LEU A 57 -1.70 5.56 -8.64
C LEU A 57 -0.64 5.94 -9.69
N ALA A 58 0.32 6.79 -9.36
CA ALA A 58 1.42 7.15 -10.26
C ALA A 58 2.24 5.91 -10.66
N MET A 59 2.55 5.02 -9.70
CA MET A 59 3.30 3.79 -9.96
C MET A 59 2.57 2.84 -10.92
N VAL A 60 1.27 2.62 -10.73
CA VAL A 60 0.50 1.71 -11.59
C VAL A 60 0.18 2.33 -12.95
N TRP A 61 0.10 3.67 -13.05
CA TRP A 61 -0.22 4.36 -14.30
C TRP A 61 0.99 4.57 -15.23
N GLN A 62 2.22 4.56 -14.71
CA GLN A 62 3.44 4.71 -15.53
C GLN A 62 3.81 3.47 -16.36
N VAL A 63 3.04 2.39 -16.29
CA VAL A 63 3.22 1.20 -17.13
C VAL A 63 2.38 1.38 -18.41
N GLY A 64 2.84 2.25 -19.30
CA GLY A 64 2.30 2.48 -20.64
C GLY A 64 3.34 2.21 -21.71
#